data_AF-A0A0N5CL71-F1
#
_entry.id   AF-A0A0N5CL71-F1
#
_cell.length_a   1.000
_cell.length_b   1.000
_cell.length_c   1.000
_cell.angle_alpha   90.00
_cell.angle_beta   90.00
_cell.angle_gamma   90.00
#
_symmetry.space_group_name_H-M   'P 1'
#
loop_
_entity.id
_entity.type
_entity.pdbx_description
1 polymer ?
#
loop_
_entity_poly.entity_id
_entity_poly.type
_entity_poly.pdbx_seq_one_letter_code
_entity_poly.pdbx_strand_id
1 'polypeptide(L)'
;MYDPFSYFRKSFELNRVFLYKWTVNWRFLSEEMFISHYFHIALFAAHIILLLIAGFTWFRYLFVFREFLQLLRKLNEKFSEMLTALFIANFIGVCVARSLHYQFYSWYFYTLPYLVFSGLHFHHDLNIYGTVSRKKNCGILIGIEMCWNTYPSTVFSSVMLHFFHAAVLCFLISDHYVYRSLKRKKL
;
A
#
# COMPACT_ATOMS: atom_id res chain seq x y z
N MET A 1 41.10 -14.20 -1.82
CA MET A 1 40.22 -13.01 -1.76
C MET A 1 38.79 -13.46 -1.49
N TYR A 2 38.48 -13.79 -0.24
CA TYR A 2 37.12 -13.91 0.27
C TYR A 2 37.08 -13.00 1.49
N ASP A 3 36.35 -11.90 1.41
CA ASP A 3 36.02 -11.09 2.57
C ASP A 3 34.50 -11.18 2.78
N PRO A 4 34.05 -12.18 3.57
CA PRO A 4 32.64 -12.38 3.86
C PRO A 4 31.98 -11.14 4.49
N PHE A 5 32.74 -10.34 5.23
CA PHE A 5 32.23 -9.11 5.84
C PHE A 5 31.99 -8.02 4.81
N SER A 6 32.91 -7.85 3.85
CA SER A 6 32.67 -6.95 2.71
C SER A 6 31.50 -7.41 1.85
N TYR A 7 31.34 -8.72 1.64
CA TYR A 7 30.18 -9.27 0.93
C TYR A 7 28.88 -8.96 1.69
N PHE A 8 28.83 -9.22 2.99
CA PHE A 8 27.65 -8.97 3.83
C PHE A 8 27.31 -7.47 3.92
N ARG A 9 28.33 -6.61 4.00
CA ARG A 9 28.15 -5.15 4.02
C ARG A 9 27.69 -4.59 2.67
N LYS A 10 28.16 -5.15 1.56
CA LYS A 10 27.75 -4.75 0.20
C LYS A 10 26.45 -5.39 -0.25
N SER A 11 26.09 -6.57 0.25
CA SER A 11 24.79 -7.19 -0.02
C SER A 11 23.64 -6.40 0.58
N PHE A 12 23.91 -5.68 1.68
CA PHE A 12 22.95 -4.79 2.35
C PHE A 12 23.53 -3.37 2.47
N GLU A 13 23.59 -2.63 1.36
CA GLU A 13 23.95 -1.20 1.36
C GLU A 13 22.85 -0.34 2.00
N LEU A 14 22.67 -0.46 3.32
CA LEU A 14 21.63 0.26 4.07
C LEU A 14 21.80 1.80 4.06
N ASN A 15 23.02 2.28 3.75
CA ASN A 15 23.32 3.70 3.56
C ASN A 15 22.98 4.21 2.15
N ARG A 16 22.51 3.35 1.24
CA ARG A 16 22.20 3.75 -0.14
C ARG A 16 21.05 4.74 -0.13
N VAL A 17 21.33 5.94 -0.62
CA VAL A 17 20.31 6.96 -0.92
C VAL A 17 20.06 6.93 -2.43
N PHE A 18 18.81 6.66 -2.81
CA PHE A 18 18.42 6.71 -4.22
C PHE A 18 18.45 8.16 -4.72
N LEU A 19 18.84 8.32 -5.98
CA LEU A 19 18.92 9.62 -6.65
C LEU A 19 17.54 10.25 -6.75
N TYR A 20 17.44 11.52 -6.33
CA TYR A 20 16.21 12.31 -6.38
C TYR A 20 15.62 12.44 -7.80
N LYS A 21 16.45 12.35 -8.85
CA LYS A 21 16.00 12.35 -10.25
C LYS A 21 15.07 11.18 -10.59
N TRP A 22 15.25 10.02 -9.96
CA TRP A 22 14.55 8.78 -10.32
C TRP A 22 13.46 8.38 -9.33
N THR A 23 13.13 9.26 -8.38
CA THR A 23 12.04 9.00 -7.44
C THR A 23 10.69 9.33 -8.07
N VAL A 24 9.77 8.38 -8.07
CA VAL A 24 8.38 8.60 -8.48
C VAL A 24 7.60 9.26 -7.35
N ASN A 25 7.87 8.85 -6.11
CA ASN A 25 7.29 9.45 -4.91
C ASN A 25 7.99 10.76 -4.52
N TRP A 26 7.25 11.66 -3.89
CA TRP A 26 7.74 12.92 -3.32
C TRP A 26 8.54 13.82 -4.29
N ARG A 27 8.35 13.67 -5.62
CA ARG A 27 9.05 14.45 -6.65
C ARG A 27 8.72 15.94 -6.59
N PHE A 28 7.62 16.30 -5.95
CA PHE A 28 7.20 17.69 -5.74
C PHE A 28 7.97 18.39 -4.61
N LEU A 29 8.68 17.66 -3.75
CA LEU A 29 9.55 18.24 -2.71
C LEU A 29 10.90 18.64 -3.30
N SER A 30 11.59 19.62 -2.70
CA SER A 30 12.97 19.93 -3.08
C SER A 30 13.92 18.78 -2.71
N GLU A 31 15.05 18.70 -3.41
CA GLU A 31 16.07 17.67 -3.17
C GLU A 31 16.64 17.72 -1.74
N GLU A 32 16.83 18.92 -1.19
CA GLU A 32 17.29 19.13 0.17
C GLU A 32 16.34 18.52 1.20
N MET A 33 15.03 18.73 1.02
CA MET A 33 14.00 18.13 1.88
C MET A 33 13.93 16.62 1.71
N PHE A 34 14.09 16.12 0.48
CA PHE A 34 14.05 14.69 0.17
C PHE A 34 15.21 13.90 0.79
N ILE A 35 16.40 14.50 0.89
CA ILE A 35 17.60 13.87 1.47
C ILE A 35 17.65 14.05 3.00
N SER A 36 16.90 15.01 3.54
CA SER A 36 16.87 15.32 4.97
C SER A 36 16.55 14.11 5.85
N HIS A 37 17.35 13.93 6.91
CA HIS A 37 17.15 12.90 7.91
C HIS A 37 15.81 13.07 8.67
N TYR A 38 15.39 14.32 8.90
CA TYR A 38 14.11 14.62 9.55
C TYR A 38 12.93 14.12 8.73
N PHE A 39 12.99 14.30 7.40
CA PHE A 39 11.95 13.82 6.49
C PHE A 39 11.88 12.28 6.49
N HIS A 40 13.03 11.61 6.49
CA HIS A 40 13.09 10.15 6.59
C HIS A 40 12.45 9.62 7.87
N ILE A 41 12.76 10.22 9.03
CA ILE A 41 12.13 9.84 10.31
C ILE A 41 10.63 10.13 10.29
N ALA A 42 10.21 11.27 9.75
CA ALA A 42 8.79 11.64 9.65
C ALA A 42 8.00 10.62 8.82
N LEU A 43 8.55 10.20 7.66
CA LEU A 43 7.94 9.15 6.83
C LEU A 43 7.89 7.80 7.56
N PHE A 44 8.96 7.44 8.28
CA PHE A 44 8.97 6.21 9.08
C PHE A 44 7.90 6.23 10.20
N ALA A 45 7.77 7.35 10.92
CA ALA A 45 6.74 7.53 11.93
C ALA A 45 5.33 7.47 11.30
N ALA A 46 5.12 8.13 10.17
CA ALA A 46 3.85 8.08 9.43
C ALA A 46 3.51 6.64 9.00
N HIS A 47 4.51 5.87 8.55
CA HIS A 47 4.31 4.46 8.20
C HIS A 47 3.85 3.62 9.41
N ILE A 48 4.50 3.76 10.57
CA ILE A 48 4.09 3.06 11.80
C ILE A 48 2.66 3.45 12.19
N ILE A 49 2.33 4.74 12.18
CA ILE A 49 0.99 5.22 12.55
C ILE A 49 -0.07 4.63 11.60
N LEU A 50 0.17 4.65 10.29
CA LEU A 50 -0.75 4.09 9.31
C LEU A 50 -0.89 2.57 9.47
N LEU A 51 0.19 1.85 9.77
CA LEU A 51 0.12 0.42 10.09
C LEU A 51 -0.68 0.14 11.36
N LEU A 52 -0.57 0.97 12.40
CA LEU A 52 -1.38 0.83 13.61
C LEU A 52 -2.87 1.08 13.31
N ILE A 53 -3.20 2.14 12.57
CA ILE A 53 -4.57 2.41 12.11
C ILE A 53 -5.10 1.23 11.30
N ALA A 54 -4.29 0.71 10.38
CA ALA A 54 -4.64 -0.45 9.58
C ALA A 54 -4.82 -1.71 10.46
N GLY A 55 -3.99 -1.86 11.49
CA GLY A 55 -4.06 -2.90 12.49
C GLY A 55 -5.40 -2.93 13.23
N PHE A 56 -5.83 -1.77 13.72
CA PHE A 56 -7.11 -1.63 14.42
C PHE A 56 -8.32 -1.75 13.51
N THR A 57 -8.19 -1.35 12.24
CA THR A 57 -9.29 -1.37 11.26
C THR A 57 -9.48 -2.76 10.65
N TRP A 58 -8.42 -3.32 10.08
CA TRP A 58 -8.48 -4.56 9.28
C TRP A 58 -7.82 -5.76 9.98
N PHE A 59 -6.81 -5.59 10.85
CA PHE A 59 -5.97 -6.70 11.33
C PHE A 59 -6.29 -7.17 12.76
N ARG A 60 -7.58 -7.24 13.10
CA ARG A 60 -8.04 -7.53 14.46
C ARG A 60 -7.48 -8.84 15.05
N TYR A 61 -7.23 -9.86 14.22
CA TYR A 61 -6.70 -11.16 14.63
C TYR A 61 -5.16 -11.26 14.65
N LEU A 62 -4.45 -10.38 13.91
CA LEU A 62 -2.98 -10.42 13.84
C LEU A 62 -2.32 -9.68 15.01
N PHE A 63 -3.03 -8.72 15.61
CA PHE A 63 -2.51 -7.95 16.74
C PHE A 63 -2.59 -8.70 18.08
N VAL A 64 -3.44 -9.75 18.16
CA VAL A 64 -3.55 -10.62 19.34
C VAL A 64 -2.77 -11.91 19.06
N PHE A 65 -1.54 -12.01 19.58
CA PHE A 65 -0.63 -13.15 19.34
C PHE A 65 -1.26 -14.53 19.67
N ARG A 66 -2.18 -14.56 20.64
CA ARG A 66 -2.93 -15.77 21.04
C ARG A 66 -3.93 -16.24 19.96
N GLU A 67 -4.49 -15.31 19.19
CA GLU A 67 -5.39 -15.60 18.07
C GLU A 67 -4.59 -15.95 16.81
N PHE A 68 -3.39 -15.40 16.62
CA PHE A 68 -2.47 -15.78 15.53
C PHE A 68 -2.11 -17.27 15.56
N LEU A 69 -1.80 -17.83 16.73
CA LEU A 69 -1.57 -19.28 16.90
C LEU A 69 -2.81 -20.13 16.59
N GLN A 70 -4.01 -19.64 16.91
CA GLN A 70 -5.27 -20.32 16.56
C GLN A 70 -5.61 -20.19 15.06
N LEU A 71 -5.21 -19.08 14.44
CA LEU A 71 -5.37 -18.78 13.01
C LEU A 71 -4.54 -19.73 12.14
N LEU A 72 -3.30 -20.02 12.55
CA LEU A 72 -2.44 -21.05 11.92
C LEU A 72 -3.08 -22.44 11.91
N ARG A 73 -4.05 -22.69 12.81
CA ARG A 73 -4.80 -23.95 12.92
C ARG A 73 -6.07 -23.98 12.05
N LYS A 74 -6.57 -22.83 11.60
CA LYS A 74 -7.79 -22.65 10.78
C LYS A 74 -7.51 -21.86 9.49
N LEU A 75 -6.41 -22.18 8.82
CA LEU A 75 -5.90 -21.43 7.67
C LEU A 75 -6.89 -21.33 6.50
N ASN A 76 -7.79 -22.31 6.33
CA ASN A 76 -8.61 -22.40 5.12
C ASN A 76 -9.76 -21.36 5.07
N GLU A 77 -10.31 -20.95 6.21
CA GLU A 77 -11.46 -20.02 6.21
C GLU A 77 -11.07 -18.54 6.25
N LYS A 78 -9.81 -18.22 6.55
CA LYS A 78 -9.36 -16.83 6.82
C LYS A 78 -8.16 -16.37 5.97
N PHE A 79 -7.79 -17.16 4.97
CA PHE A 79 -6.67 -16.84 4.07
C PHE A 79 -6.87 -15.51 3.32
N SER A 80 -8.09 -15.21 2.88
CA SER A 80 -8.41 -13.97 2.15
C SER A 80 -8.24 -12.71 3.01
N GLU A 81 -8.59 -12.77 4.29
CA GLU A 81 -8.40 -11.66 5.24
C GLU A 81 -6.91 -11.39 5.48
N MET A 82 -6.11 -12.46 5.64
CA MET A 82 -4.66 -12.36 5.81
C MET A 82 -3.97 -11.80 4.56
N LEU A 83 -4.39 -12.25 3.37
CA LEU A 83 -3.85 -11.76 2.10
C LEU A 83 -4.16 -10.27 1.89
N THR A 84 -5.41 -9.88 2.16
CA THR A 84 -5.83 -8.47 2.16
C THR A 84 -4.97 -7.67 3.13
N ALA A 85 -4.71 -8.20 4.32
CA ALA A 85 -3.90 -7.53 5.31
C ALA A 85 -2.46 -7.28 4.87
N LEU A 86 -1.82 -8.32 4.32
CA LEU A 86 -0.48 -8.23 3.77
C LEU A 86 -0.40 -7.20 2.64
N PHE A 87 -1.38 -7.21 1.74
CA PHE A 87 -1.41 -6.29 0.61
C PHE A 87 -1.65 -4.83 1.03
N ILE A 88 -2.53 -4.58 2.01
CA ILE A 88 -2.74 -3.24 2.57
C ILE A 88 -1.46 -2.74 3.25
N ALA A 89 -0.80 -3.58 4.05
CA ALA A 89 0.44 -3.20 4.72
C ALA A 89 1.56 -2.87 3.72
N ASN A 90 1.74 -3.69 2.67
CA ASN A 90 2.68 -3.43 1.59
C ASN A 90 2.34 -2.12 0.85
N PHE A 91 1.06 -1.90 0.55
CA PHE A 91 0.60 -0.70 -0.14
C PHE A 91 0.86 0.58 0.67
N ILE A 92 0.59 0.56 1.99
CA ILE A 92 0.92 1.68 2.90
C ILE A 92 2.43 1.96 2.87
N GLY A 93 3.26 0.92 2.84
CA GLY A 93 4.71 1.05 2.68
C GLY A 93 5.10 1.78 1.40
N VAL A 94 4.51 1.38 0.26
CA VAL A 94 4.75 2.05 -1.04
C VAL A 94 4.29 3.50 -1.01
N CYS A 95 3.13 3.81 -0.43
CA CYS A 95 2.61 5.19 -0.37
C CYS A 95 3.56 6.14 0.37
N VAL A 96 4.17 5.68 1.47
CA VAL A 96 4.99 6.52 2.36
C VAL A 96 6.48 6.40 2.06
N ALA A 97 6.89 5.45 1.23
CA ALA A 97 8.29 5.27 0.89
C ALA A 97 8.88 6.55 0.29
N ARG A 98 10.01 6.98 0.88
CA ARG A 98 10.73 8.20 0.51
C ARG A 98 11.17 8.16 -0.94
N SER A 99 11.83 7.10 -1.34
CA SER A 99 12.44 6.97 -2.66
C SER A 99 11.94 5.73 -3.37
N LEU A 100 11.31 5.91 -4.52
CA LEU A 100 10.71 4.83 -5.28
C LEU A 100 11.21 4.89 -6.72
N HIS A 101 12.10 3.98 -7.05
CA HIS A 101 12.57 3.73 -8.41
C HIS A 101 11.52 2.96 -9.23
N TYR A 102 11.50 3.15 -10.55
CA TYR A 102 10.55 2.50 -11.47
C TYR A 102 10.48 0.97 -11.34
N GLN A 103 11.59 0.33 -10.98
CA GLN A 103 11.65 -1.13 -10.76
C GLN A 103 10.72 -1.60 -9.62
N PHE A 104 10.52 -0.77 -8.61
CA PHE A 104 9.67 -1.08 -7.46
C PHE A 104 8.17 -1.02 -7.77
N TYR A 105 7.77 -0.62 -9.00
CA TYR A 105 6.38 -0.73 -9.42
C TYR A 105 5.85 -2.18 -9.30
N SER A 106 6.71 -3.13 -9.65
CA SER A 106 6.43 -4.58 -9.56
C SER A 106 6.03 -5.05 -8.16
N TRP A 107 6.41 -4.33 -7.09
CA TRP A 107 6.16 -4.73 -5.71
C TRP A 107 4.69 -4.68 -5.32
N TYR A 108 3.88 -3.90 -6.03
CA TYR A 108 2.46 -3.76 -5.70
C TYR A 108 1.54 -3.71 -6.93
N PHE A 109 2.10 -3.69 -8.14
CA PHE A 109 1.34 -3.76 -9.39
C PHE A 109 0.29 -4.87 -9.40
N TYR A 110 0.69 -6.10 -9.05
CA TYR A 110 -0.22 -7.25 -9.03
C TYR A 110 -1.22 -7.23 -7.86
N THR A 111 -0.90 -6.52 -6.78
CA THR A 111 -1.77 -6.43 -5.60
C THR A 111 -2.81 -5.31 -5.74
N LEU A 112 -2.57 -4.31 -6.58
CA LEU A 112 -3.49 -3.20 -6.84
C LEU A 112 -4.88 -3.63 -7.33
N PRO A 113 -5.02 -4.47 -8.38
CA PRO A 113 -6.33 -4.96 -8.79
C PRO A 113 -7.05 -5.67 -7.65
N TYR A 114 -6.33 -6.47 -6.86
CA TYR A 114 -6.91 -7.15 -5.71
C TYR A 114 -7.42 -6.13 -4.68
N LEU A 115 -6.65 -5.11 -4.30
CA LEU A 115 -7.07 -4.12 -3.30
C LEU A 115 -8.29 -3.33 -3.76
N VAL A 116 -8.33 -2.96 -5.04
CA VAL A 116 -9.40 -2.12 -5.59
C VAL A 116 -10.67 -2.94 -5.88
N PHE A 117 -10.57 -4.23 -6.20
CA PHE A 117 -11.72 -5.08 -6.52
C PHE A 117 -12.11 -6.08 -5.42
N SER A 118 -11.32 -6.26 -4.35
CA SER A 118 -11.64 -7.21 -3.27
C SER A 118 -12.92 -6.88 -2.52
N GLY A 119 -13.21 -5.59 -2.28
CA GLY A 119 -14.47 -5.14 -1.66
C GLY A 119 -15.73 -5.49 -2.46
N LEU A 120 -15.59 -5.62 -3.79
CA LEU A 120 -16.68 -6.00 -4.69
C LEU A 120 -17.16 -7.45 -4.47
N HIS A 121 -16.33 -8.32 -3.89
CA HIS A 121 -16.67 -9.73 -3.68
C HIS A 121 -17.73 -9.94 -2.59
N PHE A 122 -17.87 -9.00 -1.64
CA PHE A 122 -18.88 -9.06 -0.58
C PHE A 122 -20.21 -8.40 -0.96
N HIS A 123 -20.27 -7.72 -2.10
CA HIS A 123 -21.41 -6.89 -2.54
C HIS A 123 -22.16 -7.49 -3.75
N HIS A 124 -22.20 -8.82 -3.87
CA HIS A 124 -22.86 -9.53 -4.96
C HIS A 124 -24.33 -9.11 -5.20
N ASP A 125 -25.03 -8.60 -4.18
CA ASP A 125 -26.45 -8.24 -4.27
C ASP A 125 -26.74 -6.81 -4.79
N LEU A 126 -25.74 -5.95 -5.02
CA LEU A 126 -25.95 -4.53 -5.38
C LEU A 126 -25.40 -4.18 -6.78
N ASN A 127 -26.05 -4.72 -7.81
CA ASN A 127 -25.64 -4.68 -9.22
C ASN A 127 -25.49 -3.25 -9.82
N ILE A 128 -26.24 -2.26 -9.29
CA ILE A 128 -26.20 -0.87 -9.77
C ILE A 128 -25.00 -0.10 -9.19
N TYR A 129 -24.71 -0.26 -7.89
CA TYR A 129 -23.54 0.37 -7.26
C TYR A 129 -22.22 -0.28 -7.70
N GLY A 130 -22.23 -1.58 -8.01
CA GLY A 130 -21.07 -2.31 -8.52
C GLY A 130 -20.56 -1.80 -9.87
N THR A 131 -21.44 -1.31 -10.76
CA THR A 131 -21.03 -0.88 -12.11
C THR A 131 -20.34 0.48 -12.13
N VAL A 132 -20.84 1.45 -11.34
CA VAL A 132 -20.19 2.76 -11.17
C VAL A 132 -18.86 2.62 -10.42
N SER A 133 -18.81 1.74 -9.43
CA SER A 133 -17.57 1.42 -8.69
C SER A 133 -16.51 0.80 -9.61
N ARG A 134 -16.88 -0.16 -10.46
CA ARG A 134 -15.95 -0.81 -11.42
C ARG A 134 -15.29 0.19 -12.38
N LYS A 135 -16.05 1.13 -12.96
CA LYS A 135 -15.48 2.13 -13.87
C LYS A 135 -14.49 3.06 -13.14
N LYS A 136 -14.83 3.51 -11.93
CA LYS A 136 -13.94 4.33 -11.09
C LYS A 136 -12.66 3.59 -10.75
N ASN A 137 -12.79 2.32 -10.35
CA ASN A 137 -11.69 1.43 -10.00
C ASN A 137 -10.71 1.22 -11.16
N CYS A 138 -11.21 0.93 -12.36
CA CYS A 138 -10.37 0.87 -13.56
C CYS A 138 -9.70 2.22 -13.84
N GLY A 139 -10.41 3.35 -13.65
CA GLY A 139 -9.85 4.69 -13.81
C GLY A 139 -8.69 4.97 -12.86
N ILE A 140 -8.78 4.54 -11.60
CA ILE A 140 -7.69 4.65 -10.62
C ILE A 140 -6.48 3.82 -11.05
N LEU A 141 -6.68 2.57 -11.50
CA LEU A 141 -5.58 1.72 -11.95
C LEU A 141 -4.86 2.31 -13.18
N ILE A 142 -5.62 2.78 -14.16
CA ILE A 142 -5.07 3.45 -15.35
C ILE A 142 -4.33 4.73 -14.95
N GLY A 143 -4.88 5.51 -14.03
CA GLY A 143 -4.23 6.73 -13.52
C GLY A 143 -2.90 6.44 -12.83
N ILE A 144 -2.83 5.38 -12.01
CA ILE A 144 -1.58 4.92 -11.40
C ILE A 144 -0.59 4.49 -12.49
N GLU A 145 -1.01 3.67 -13.47
CA GLU A 145 -0.17 3.23 -14.59
C GLU A 145 0.41 4.42 -15.38
N MET A 146 -0.39 5.45 -15.65
CA MET A 146 0.07 6.67 -16.32
C MET A 146 1.10 7.44 -15.48
N CYS A 147 0.91 7.52 -14.16
CA CYS A 147 1.87 8.18 -13.27
C CYS A 147 3.21 7.47 -13.26
N TRP A 148 3.21 6.12 -13.30
CA TRP A 148 4.42 5.31 -13.36
C TRP A 148 5.09 5.29 -14.74
N ASN A 149 4.34 5.47 -15.81
CA ASN A 149 4.89 5.53 -17.18
C ASN A 149 5.43 6.91 -17.59
N THR A 150 5.55 7.85 -16.66
CA THR A 150 6.14 9.17 -16.90
C THR A 150 7.63 9.17 -16.52
N TYR A 151 8.54 9.15 -17.49
CA TYR A 151 9.99 9.07 -17.27
C TYR A 151 10.75 10.30 -17.80
N PRO A 152 11.52 11.05 -16.98
CA PRO A 152 11.54 11.04 -15.51
C PRO A 152 10.24 11.60 -14.92
N SER A 153 10.03 11.37 -13.62
CA SER A 153 8.80 11.79 -12.95
C SER A 153 8.71 13.31 -12.89
N THR A 154 7.49 13.83 -13.03
CA THR A 154 7.20 15.25 -12.91
C THR A 154 6.55 15.54 -11.56
N VAL A 155 6.51 16.81 -11.16
CA VAL A 155 5.77 17.27 -9.98
C VAL A 155 4.31 16.84 -10.08
N PHE A 156 3.71 17.01 -11.27
CA PHE A 156 2.32 16.63 -11.53
C PHE A 156 2.09 15.13 -11.39
N SER A 157 2.92 14.29 -12.02
CA SER A 157 2.73 12.82 -11.95
C SER A 157 2.90 12.30 -10.53
N SER A 158 3.81 12.88 -9.75
CA SER A 158 4.02 12.50 -8.34
C SER A 158 2.84 12.90 -7.45
N VAL A 159 2.33 14.12 -7.59
CA VAL A 159 1.13 14.57 -6.84
C VAL A 159 -0.08 13.73 -7.21
N MET A 160 -0.29 13.46 -8.50
CA MET A 160 -1.38 12.61 -8.98
C MET A 160 -1.27 11.18 -8.46
N LEU A 161 -0.05 10.63 -8.39
CA LEU A 161 0.17 9.32 -7.80
C LEU A 161 -0.28 9.27 -6.33
N HIS A 162 0.07 10.29 -5.53
CA HIS A 162 -0.35 10.37 -4.13
C HIS A 162 -1.87 10.53 -4.02
N PHE A 163 -2.50 11.28 -4.92
CA PHE A 163 -3.94 11.41 -4.99
C PHE A 163 -4.62 10.05 -5.28
N PHE A 164 -4.14 9.29 -6.27
CA PHE A 164 -4.68 7.97 -6.56
C PHE A 164 -4.44 6.99 -5.41
N HIS A 165 -3.27 7.03 -4.77
CA HIS A 165 -2.99 6.22 -3.60
C HIS A 165 -3.94 6.54 -2.43
N ALA A 166 -4.18 7.82 -2.16
CA ALA A 166 -5.16 8.26 -1.16
C ALA A 166 -6.58 7.81 -1.52
N ALA A 167 -6.96 7.86 -2.81
CA ALA A 167 -8.26 7.38 -3.27
C ALA A 167 -8.44 5.87 -3.01
N VAL A 168 -7.40 5.05 -3.23
CA VAL A 168 -7.41 3.62 -2.90
C VAL A 168 -7.59 3.41 -1.39
N LEU A 169 -6.86 4.14 -0.54
CA LEU A 169 -7.01 4.04 0.91
C LEU A 169 -8.42 4.42 1.38
N CYS A 170 -8.95 5.55 0.88
CA CYS A 170 -10.32 5.99 1.19
C CYS A 170 -11.37 4.97 0.75
N PHE A 171 -11.18 4.36 -0.42
CA PHE A 171 -12.03 3.28 -0.90
C PHE A 171 -12.01 2.08 0.05
N LEU A 172 -10.82 1.59 0.43
CA LEU A 172 -10.66 0.46 1.36
C LEU A 172 -11.29 0.71 2.73
N ILE A 173 -11.17 1.94 3.25
CA ILE A 173 -11.79 2.34 4.53
C ILE A 173 -13.31 2.35 4.41
N SER A 174 -13.83 2.97 3.35
CA SER A 174 -15.28 3.06 3.10
C SER A 174 -15.91 1.68 2.97
N ASP A 175 -15.29 0.80 2.18
CA ASP A 175 -15.72 -0.59 1.97
C ASP A 175 -15.78 -1.36 3.30
N HIS A 176 -14.75 -1.22 4.14
CA HIS A 176 -14.72 -1.86 5.47
C HIS A 176 -15.90 -1.42 6.35
N TYR A 177 -16.21 -0.12 6.40
CA TYR A 177 -17.34 0.39 7.19
C TYR A 177 -18.68 -0.10 6.66
N VAL A 178 -18.86 -0.14 5.33
CA VAL A 178 -20.08 -0.64 4.70
C VAL A 178 -20.25 -2.14 5.02
N TYR A 179 -19.22 -2.95 4.85
CA TYR A 179 -19.24 -4.37 5.19
C TYR A 179 -19.62 -4.60 6.66
N ARG A 180 -18.99 -3.85 7.58
CA ARG A 180 -19.26 -3.96 9.02
C ARG A 180 -20.70 -3.56 9.37
N SER A 181 -21.25 -2.55 8.70
CA SER A 181 -22.65 -2.13 8.85
C SER A 181 -23.62 -3.21 8.38
N LEU A 182 -23.37 -3.82 7.21
CA LEU A 182 -24.19 -4.90 6.68
C LEU A 182 -24.16 -6.14 7.57
N LYS A 183 -22.98 -6.51 8.09
CA LYS A 183 -22.84 -7.64 9.02
C LYS A 183 -23.62 -7.45 10.31
N ARG A 184 -23.70 -6.21 10.83
CA ARG A 184 -24.52 -5.88 12.01
C ARG A 184 -26.02 -5.95 11.76
N LYS A 185 -26.49 -5.67 10.54
CA LYS A 185 -27.92 -5.71 10.19
C LYS A 185 -28.46 -7.13 9.92
N LYS A 186 -27.57 -8.10 9.66
CA LYS A 186 -27.92 -9.52 9.46
C LYS A 186 -27.91 -10.33 10.77
N LEU A 187 -27.51 -9.73 11.88
CA LEU A 187 -27.56 -10.28 13.25
C LEU A 187 -28.76 -9.68 13.98
#